data_AF-A0A5N6QV45-F1
#
_entry.id   AF-A0A5N6QV45-F1
#
_cell.length_a   1.000
_cell.length_b   1.000
_cell.length_c   1.000
_cell.angle_alpha   90.00
_cell.angle_beta   90.00
_cell.angle_gamma   90.00
#
_symmetry.space_group_name_H-M   'P 1'
#
loop_
_entity.id
_entity.type
_entity.pdbx_description
1 polymer ?
#
loop_
_entity_poly.entity_id
_entity_poly.type
_entity_poly.pdbx_seq_one_letter_code
_entity_poly.pdbx_strand_id
1 'polypeptide(L)'
;MARFFTFNIGEEEIKTTIIANELALEVGLKLLLSVIDVELLKKNCADSNYERVVGLDIEKSFRSTRDGVVIEKVAVSKLCADDFCLIVHLLHSKKIPTSLYKFLDLSDITVVGLGIKQNLCDLRRDYGIQCRNVVVELTDLAPAVKKGFHRETLYLCGFVQVCLWLSVY
;
A
#
# COMPACT_ATOMS: atom_id res chain seq x y z
N MET A 1 -14.31 -12.34 -0.71
CA MET A 1 -14.70 -12.02 -2.09
C MET A 1 -13.81 -10.87 -2.53
N ALA A 2 -13.22 -10.97 -3.72
CA ALA A 2 -12.49 -9.85 -4.35
C ALA A 2 -13.46 -9.07 -5.25
N ARG A 3 -13.27 -7.76 -5.34
CA ARG A 3 -13.95 -6.90 -6.30
C ARG A 3 -12.90 -6.18 -7.12
N PHE A 4 -13.13 -6.06 -8.43
CA PHE A 4 -12.19 -5.47 -9.37
C PHE A 4 -12.80 -4.19 -9.92
N PHE A 5 -11.98 -3.15 -9.97
CA PHE A 5 -12.33 -1.84 -10.49
C PHE A 5 -11.20 -1.36 -11.38
N THR A 6 -11.56 -0.56 -12.36
CA THR A 6 -10.61 0.12 -13.21
C THR A 6 -11.06 1.57 -13.30
N PHE A 7 -10.13 2.50 -13.10
CA PHE A 7 -10.41 3.92 -13.26
C PHE A 7 -9.23 4.59 -13.96
N ASN A 8 -9.51 5.68 -14.67
CA ASN A 8 -8.49 6.43 -15.39
C ASN A 8 -8.07 7.66 -14.59
N ILE A 9 -6.76 7.89 -14.52
CA ILE A 9 -6.17 9.14 -14.04
C ILE A 9 -5.44 9.77 -15.22
N GLY A 10 -6.11 10.72 -15.88
CA GLY A 10 -5.63 11.24 -17.16
C GLY A 10 -5.70 10.16 -18.23
N GLU A 11 -4.56 9.82 -18.82
CA GLU A 11 -4.42 8.77 -19.84
C GLU A 11 -4.04 7.41 -19.24
N GLU A 12 -3.70 7.36 -17.95
CA GLU A 12 -3.27 6.14 -17.26
C GLU A 12 -4.47 5.37 -16.71
N GLU A 13 -4.50 4.07 -16.95
CA GLU A 13 -5.51 3.14 -16.42
C GLU A 13 -5.00 2.52 -15.12
N ILE A 14 -5.71 2.71 -14.01
CA ILE A 14 -5.36 2.11 -12.71
C ILE A 14 -6.31 0.96 -12.39
N LYS A 15 -5.74 -0.24 -12.24
CA LYS A 15 -6.42 -1.46 -11.84
C LYS A 15 -6.45 -1.56 -10.32
N THR A 16 -7.64 -1.61 -9.75
CA THR A 16 -7.84 -1.70 -8.30
C THR A 16 -8.57 -2.96 -7.91
N THR A 17 -7.99 -3.70 -6.97
CA THR A 17 -8.62 -4.89 -6.37
C THR A 17 -8.95 -4.61 -4.91
N ILE A 18 -10.22 -4.75 -4.54
CA ILE A 18 -10.69 -4.63 -3.16
C ILE A 18 -10.93 -6.02 -2.58
N ILE A 19 -10.36 -6.29 -1.42
CA ILE A 19 -10.42 -7.59 -0.76
C ILE A 19 -10.85 -7.46 0.71
N ALA A 20 -11.60 -8.45 1.18
CA ALA A 20 -12.15 -8.49 2.53
C ALA A 20 -11.98 -9.85 3.23
N ASN A 21 -11.18 -10.77 2.66
CA ASN A 21 -10.87 -12.05 3.31
C ASN A 21 -9.45 -12.53 2.98
N GLU A 22 -8.92 -13.43 3.80
CA GLU A 22 -7.52 -13.89 3.74
C GLU A 22 -7.17 -14.60 2.42
N LEU A 23 -8.08 -15.43 1.87
CA LEU A 23 -7.81 -16.14 0.62
C LEU A 23 -7.64 -15.17 -0.56
N ALA A 24 -8.48 -14.13 -0.63
CA ALA A 24 -8.34 -13.09 -1.65
C ALA A 24 -7.10 -12.21 -1.41
N LEU A 25 -6.67 -12.07 -0.14
CA LEU A 25 -5.45 -11.34 0.21
C LEU A 25 -4.20 -11.98 -0.34
N GLU A 26 -4.04 -13.30 -0.17
CA GLU A 26 -2.89 -14.00 -0.73
C GLU A 26 -2.80 -13.87 -2.26
N VAL A 27 -3.94 -14.02 -2.95
CA VAL A 27 -4.01 -13.86 -4.41
C VAL A 27 -3.70 -12.42 -4.83
N GLY A 28 -4.26 -11.43 -4.13
CA GLY A 28 -4.02 -10.02 -4.42
C GLY A 28 -2.55 -9.61 -4.24
N LEU A 29 -1.89 -10.11 -3.20
CA LEU A 29 -0.46 -9.85 -2.96
C LEU A 29 0.43 -10.52 -4.01
N LYS A 30 0.09 -11.74 -4.45
CA LYS A 30 0.79 -12.39 -5.57
C LYS A 30 0.68 -11.60 -6.87
N LEU A 31 -0.51 -11.05 -7.15
CA LEU A 31 -0.72 -10.18 -8.31
C LEU A 31 0.12 -8.90 -8.20
N LEU A 32 0.12 -8.24 -7.05
CA LEU A 32 0.94 -7.06 -6.80
C LEU A 32 2.44 -7.34 -7.02
N LEU A 33 2.95 -8.47 -6.52
CA LEU A 33 4.34 -8.88 -6.78
C LEU A 33 4.61 -9.09 -8.26
N SER A 34 3.70 -9.74 -8.98
CA SER A 34 3.88 -9.98 -10.42
C SER A 34 3.92 -8.70 -11.24
N VAL A 35 3.14 -7.67 -10.85
CA VAL A 35 3.18 -6.34 -11.48
C VAL A 35 4.57 -5.71 -11.28
N ILE A 36 5.09 -5.76 -10.06
CA ILE A 36 6.43 -5.24 -9.75
C ILE A 36 7.50 -5.97 -10.56
N ASP A 37 7.47 -7.31 -10.59
CA ASP A 37 8.46 -8.12 -11.30
C ASP A 37 8.44 -7.87 -12.81
N VAL A 38 7.24 -7.75 -13.42
CA VAL A 38 7.10 -7.40 -14.85
C VAL A 38 7.72 -6.03 -15.12
N GLU A 39 7.49 -5.06 -14.26
CA GLU A 39 8.01 -3.70 -14.43
C GLU A 39 9.54 -3.64 -14.25
N LEU A 40 10.09 -4.44 -13.34
CA LEU A 40 11.54 -4.60 -13.21
C LEU A 40 12.18 -5.20 -14.46
N LEU A 41 11.55 -6.21 -15.08
CA LEU A 41 12.07 -6.83 -16.31
C LEU A 41 12.11 -5.85 -17.50
N LYS A 42 11.16 -4.92 -17.59
CA LYS A 42 11.18 -3.87 -18.63
C LYS A 42 12.35 -2.90 -18.47
N LYS A 43 12.82 -2.69 -17.24
CA LYS A 43 13.76 -1.62 -16.87
C LYS A 43 15.24 -1.93 -17.05
N ASN A 44 15.63 -3.07 -17.65
CA ASN A 44 17.02 -3.56 -17.84
C ASN A 44 18.07 -2.50 -18.29
N CYS A 45 18.49 -1.61 -17.40
CA CYS A 45 19.75 -0.90 -17.41
C CYS A 45 20.68 -1.65 -16.47
N ALA A 46 21.79 -2.16 -16.99
CA ALA A 46 22.83 -2.74 -16.15
C ALA A 46 23.26 -1.71 -15.08
N ASP A 47 23.31 -2.14 -13.82
CA ASP A 47 24.01 -1.46 -12.71
C ASP A 47 23.20 -0.61 -11.71
N SER A 48 22.00 -1.05 -11.30
CA SER A 48 21.48 -0.64 -9.98
C SER A 48 20.75 -1.78 -9.28
N ASN A 49 20.89 -1.85 -7.97
CA ASN A 49 20.19 -2.78 -7.08
C ASN A 49 18.68 -2.46 -7.17
N TYR A 50 17.96 -3.07 -8.11
CA TYR A 50 16.56 -2.78 -8.38
C TYR A 50 15.69 -3.20 -7.20
N GLU A 51 15.26 -2.22 -6.40
CA GLU A 51 14.41 -2.44 -5.24
C GLU A 51 12.95 -2.60 -5.67
N ARG A 52 12.25 -3.63 -5.16
CA ARG A 52 10.80 -3.77 -5.35
C ARG A 52 10.09 -2.71 -4.51
N VAL A 53 9.70 -1.60 -5.12
CA VAL A 53 9.03 -0.51 -4.39
C VAL A 53 7.53 -0.73 -4.31
N VAL A 54 6.97 -0.62 -3.10
CA VAL A 54 5.53 -0.71 -2.84
C VAL A 54 5.07 0.49 -2.03
N GLY A 55 4.07 1.20 -2.53
CA GLY A 55 3.36 2.23 -1.78
C GLY A 55 2.45 1.64 -0.72
N LEU A 56 2.49 2.16 0.51
CA LEU A 56 1.61 1.77 1.61
C LEU A 56 0.93 2.99 2.22
N ASP A 57 -0.40 2.87 2.38
CA ASP A 57 -1.22 3.82 3.11
C ASP A 57 -2.32 3.11 3.91
N ILE A 58 -2.88 3.77 4.94
CA ILE A 58 -3.92 3.19 5.80
C ILE A 58 -5.09 4.16 6.02
N GLU A 59 -6.27 3.61 6.26
CA GLU A 59 -7.41 4.36 6.81
C GLU A 59 -7.80 3.81 8.17
N LYS A 60 -8.22 4.69 9.07
CA LYS A 60 -8.65 4.34 10.43
C LYS A 60 -10.16 4.44 10.58
N SER A 61 -10.75 3.49 11.31
CA SER A 61 -12.10 3.59 11.84
C SER A 61 -12.03 4.13 13.26
N PHE A 62 -12.88 5.11 13.55
CA PHE A 62 -13.05 5.69 14.87
C PHE A 62 -14.39 5.26 15.45
N ARG A 63 -14.40 4.78 16.70
CA ARG A 63 -15.61 4.40 17.42
C ARG A 63 -15.59 5.01 18.80
N SER A 64 -16.67 5.70 19.16
CA SER A 64 -16.85 6.22 20.52
C SER A 64 -17.50 5.17 21.41
N THR A 65 -16.93 4.97 22.59
CA THR A 65 -17.54 4.19 23.66
C THR A 65 -18.58 5.03 24.40
N ARG A 66 -19.43 4.37 25.21
CA ARG A 66 -20.44 5.06 26.04
C ARG A 66 -19.81 6.04 27.04
N ASP A 67 -18.57 5.79 27.44
CA ASP A 67 -17.81 6.60 28.40
C ASP A 67 -17.00 7.72 27.72
N GLY A 68 -17.21 7.97 26.42
CA GLY A 68 -16.56 9.04 25.66
C GLY A 68 -15.14 8.71 25.17
N VAL A 69 -14.60 7.52 25.46
CA VAL A 69 -13.31 7.08 24.93
C VAL A 69 -13.44 6.80 23.43
N VAL A 70 -12.58 7.44 22.63
CA VAL A 70 -12.46 7.17 21.18
C VAL A 70 -11.45 6.04 20.98
N ILE A 71 -11.91 4.97 20.33
CA ILE A 71 -11.07 3.86 19.90
C ILE A 71 -10.80 4.05 18.42
N GLU A 72 -9.52 4.09 18.05
CA GLU A 72 -9.10 4.02 16.66
C GLU A 72 -8.59 2.62 16.32
N LYS A 73 -8.88 2.17 15.10
CA LYS A 73 -8.36 0.92 14.55
C LYS A 73 -8.16 1.06 13.06
N VAL A 74 -7.04 0.59 12.53
CA VAL A 74 -6.80 0.48 11.09
C VAL A 74 -7.92 -0.34 10.46
N ALA A 75 -8.66 0.28 9.56
CA ALA A 75 -9.81 -0.30 8.90
C ALA A 75 -9.47 -0.79 7.49
N VAL A 76 -8.58 -0.07 6.80
CA VAL A 76 -8.16 -0.36 5.44
C VAL A 76 -6.64 -0.20 5.34
N SER A 77 -5.98 -1.10 4.63
CA SER A 77 -4.61 -0.94 4.15
C SER A 77 -4.63 -0.90 2.64
N LYS A 78 -3.85 -0.02 2.04
CA LYS A 78 -3.74 0.14 0.59
C LYS A 78 -2.30 -0.13 0.20
N LEU A 79 -2.10 -1.02 -0.77
CA LEU A 79 -0.80 -1.34 -1.32
C LEU A 79 -0.83 -1.04 -2.81
N CYS A 80 0.08 -0.22 -3.31
CA CYS A 80 0.11 0.13 -4.73
C CYS A 80 1.50 -0.05 -5.32
N ALA A 81 1.55 -0.52 -6.56
CA ALA A 81 2.75 -0.55 -7.38
C ALA A 81 2.33 -0.41 -8.85
N ASP A 82 3.02 0.48 -9.57
CA ASP A 82 2.73 0.77 -10.98
C ASP A 82 1.22 1.06 -11.21
N ASP A 83 0.61 0.47 -12.23
CA ASP A 83 -0.81 0.65 -12.57
C ASP A 83 -1.79 -0.12 -11.65
N PHE A 84 -1.32 -0.71 -10.55
CA PHE A 84 -2.11 -1.61 -9.71
C PHE A 84 -2.19 -1.16 -8.24
N CYS A 85 -3.41 -1.18 -7.69
CA CYS A 85 -3.68 -0.95 -6.28
C CYS A 85 -4.48 -2.11 -5.65
N LEU A 86 -4.03 -2.57 -4.49
CA LEU A 86 -4.70 -3.55 -3.65
C LEU A 86 -5.23 -2.88 -2.40
N ILE A 87 -6.56 -2.86 -2.24
CA ILE A 87 -7.25 -2.30 -1.09
C ILE A 87 -7.72 -3.43 -0.18
N VAL A 88 -7.20 -3.46 1.04
CA VAL A 88 -7.43 -4.53 2.01
C VAL A 88 -8.30 -4.04 3.15
N HIS A 89 -9.53 -4.55 3.25
CA HIS A 89 -10.40 -4.29 4.40
C HIS A 89 -9.95 -5.12 5.59
N LEU A 90 -9.31 -4.47 6.56
CA LEU A 90 -8.78 -5.07 7.78
C LEU A 90 -9.74 -4.97 8.97
N LEU A 91 -10.70 -4.05 8.95
CA LEU A 91 -11.54 -3.70 10.12
C LEU A 91 -12.17 -4.93 10.80
N HIS A 92 -12.65 -5.88 10.00
CA HIS A 92 -13.32 -7.09 10.48
C HIS A 92 -12.38 -8.29 10.65
N SER A 93 -11.08 -8.12 10.42
CA SER A 93 -10.11 -9.17 10.62
C SER A 93 -9.94 -9.44 12.12
N LYS A 94 -10.31 -10.66 12.53
CA LYS A 94 -10.16 -11.15 13.91
C LYS A 94 -8.79 -11.77 14.18
N LYS A 95 -8.04 -12.08 13.13
CA LYS A 95 -6.71 -12.70 13.18
C LYS A 95 -5.70 -11.79 12.49
N ILE A 96 -4.43 -12.03 12.77
CA ILE A 96 -3.34 -11.40 12.02
C ILE A 96 -3.49 -11.82 10.55
N PRO A 97 -3.59 -10.87 9.60
CA PRO A 97 -3.60 -11.17 8.18
C PRO A 97 -2.20 -11.65 7.79
N THR A 98 -2.00 -12.98 7.85
CA THR A 98 -0.68 -13.61 7.83
C THR A 98 0.01 -13.40 6.50
N SER A 99 -0.76 -13.38 5.41
CA SER A 99 -0.25 -13.09 4.07
C SER A 99 0.28 -11.66 3.94
N LEU A 100 -0.41 -10.67 4.52
CA LEU A 100 0.07 -9.27 4.57
C LEU A 100 1.32 -9.12 5.44
N TYR A 101 1.35 -9.79 6.60
CA TYR A 101 2.56 -9.81 7.44
C TYR A 101 3.77 -10.34 6.68
N LYS A 102 3.64 -11.50 6.03
CA LYS A 102 4.72 -12.10 5.24
C LYS A 102 5.17 -11.21 4.10
N PHE A 103 4.23 -10.54 3.43
CA PHE A 103 4.54 -9.64 2.34
C PHE A 103 5.37 -8.43 2.79
N LEU A 104 4.98 -7.77 3.90
CA LEU A 104 5.71 -6.64 4.47
C LEU A 104 7.04 -7.03 5.15
N ASP A 105 7.34 -8.33 5.18
CA ASP A 105 8.54 -8.92 5.73
C ASP A 105 9.51 -9.46 4.65
N LEU A 106 9.16 -9.28 3.37
CA LEU A 106 10.02 -9.65 2.25
C LEU A 106 11.20 -8.68 2.16
N SER A 107 12.41 -9.18 2.39
CA SER A 107 13.63 -8.36 2.52
C SER A 107 14.01 -7.54 1.29
N ASP A 108 13.43 -7.83 0.12
CA ASP A 108 13.69 -7.18 -1.15
C ASP A 108 12.62 -6.15 -1.54
N ILE A 109 11.67 -5.85 -0.65
CA ILE A 109 10.62 -4.84 -0.85
C ILE A 109 10.93 -3.56 -0.08
N THR A 110 11.01 -2.43 -0.78
CA THR A 110 10.94 -1.10 -0.15
C THR A 110 9.50 -0.70 0.06
N VAL A 111 9.18 -0.25 1.28
CA VAL A 111 7.87 0.33 1.57
C VAL A 111 7.98 1.85 1.58
N VAL A 112 7.22 2.51 0.70
CA VAL A 112 7.17 3.98 0.59
C VAL A 112 5.79 4.50 1.01
N GLY A 113 5.72 5.68 1.62
CA GLY A 113 4.44 6.32 1.93
C GLY A 113 4.59 7.65 2.65
N LEU A 114 3.47 8.36 2.84
CA LEU A 114 3.39 9.55 3.69
C LEU A 114 3.03 9.14 5.12
N GLY A 115 3.76 9.65 6.11
CA GLY A 115 3.58 9.26 7.51
C GLY A 115 3.82 7.77 7.73
N ILE A 116 4.68 7.16 6.92
CA ILE A 116 4.78 5.69 6.78
C ILE A 116 5.18 5.02 8.11
N LYS A 117 6.01 5.69 8.90
CA LYS A 117 6.39 5.23 10.24
C LYS A 117 5.17 5.10 11.15
N GLN A 118 4.26 6.07 11.11
CA GLN A 118 3.04 6.04 11.91
C GLN A 118 2.09 4.95 11.39
N ASN A 119 1.94 4.81 10.07
CA ASN A 119 1.11 3.77 9.45
C ASN A 119 1.56 2.37 9.88
N LEU A 120 2.86 2.10 9.89
CA LEU A 120 3.43 0.83 10.36
C LEU A 120 3.27 0.63 11.87
N CYS A 121 3.41 1.69 12.67
CA CYS A 121 3.12 1.64 14.11
C CYS A 121 1.66 1.26 14.38
N ASP A 122 0.72 1.81 13.63
CA ASP A 122 -0.71 1.51 13.76
C ASP A 122 -1.05 0.08 13.32
N LEU A 123 -0.46 -0.39 12.21
CA LEU A 123 -0.58 -1.79 11.78
C LEU A 123 0.00 -2.77 12.81
N ARG A 124 1.12 -2.42 13.44
CA ARG A 124 1.73 -3.22 14.52
C ARG A 124 0.82 -3.25 15.75
N ARG A 125 0.28 -2.11 16.15
CA ARG A 125 -0.62 -2.00 17.30
C ARG A 125 -1.90 -2.82 17.09
N ASP A 126 -2.52 -2.70 15.91
CA ASP A 126 -3.86 -3.23 15.68
C ASP A 126 -3.88 -4.68 15.20
N TYR A 127 -2.79 -5.13 14.54
CA TYR A 127 -2.70 -6.45 13.91
C TYR A 127 -1.39 -7.19 14.21
N GLY A 128 -0.45 -6.63 14.96
CA GLY A 128 0.85 -7.26 15.23
C GLY A 128 1.78 -7.31 14.02
N ILE A 129 1.45 -6.59 12.94
CA ILE A 129 2.22 -6.60 11.68
C ILE A 129 3.45 -5.72 11.85
N GLN A 130 4.63 -6.28 11.60
CA GLN A 130 5.88 -5.54 11.59
C GLN A 130 6.43 -5.54 10.17
N CYS A 131 6.95 -4.40 9.72
CA CYS A 131 7.74 -4.32 8.50
C CYS A 131 9.22 -4.31 8.92
N ARG A 132 9.99 -5.28 8.41
CA ARG A 132 11.44 -5.37 8.66
C ARG A 132 12.28 -4.84 7.50
N ASN A 133 11.61 -4.28 6.50
CA ASN A 133 12.23 -3.87 5.26
C ASN A 133 12.70 -2.40 5.33
N VAL A 134 13.29 -1.95 4.22
CA VAL A 134 13.57 -0.53 4.00
C VAL A 134 12.25 0.24 3.95
N VAL A 135 12.16 1.27 4.78
CA VAL A 135 11.00 2.15 4.86
C VAL A 135 11.43 3.56 4.50
N VAL A 136 10.76 4.14 3.50
CA VAL A 136 11.11 5.46 2.97
C VAL A 136 9.91 6.39 3.10
N GLU A 137 10.11 7.48 3.82
CA GLU A 137 9.14 8.56 3.94
C GLU A 137 9.17 9.42 2.66
N LEU A 138 8.01 9.66 2.05
CA LEU A 138 7.94 10.39 0.79
C LEU A 138 8.41 11.84 0.91
N THR A 139 8.26 12.46 2.09
CA THR A 139 8.79 13.81 2.34
C THR A 139 10.31 13.87 2.23
N ASP A 140 11.01 12.77 2.53
CA ASP A 140 12.47 12.70 2.46
C ASP A 140 12.95 12.58 1.01
N LEU A 141 12.08 12.09 0.11
CA LEU A 141 12.34 12.02 -1.33
C LEU A 141 12.03 13.32 -2.07
N ALA A 142 11.29 14.26 -1.46
CA ALA A 142 10.88 15.53 -2.09
C ALA A 142 12.03 16.32 -2.76
N PRO A 143 13.26 16.37 -2.20
CA PRO A 143 14.39 17.01 -2.87
C PRO A 143 14.88 16.25 -4.12
N ALA A 144 14.79 14.92 -4.12
CA ALA A 144 15.25 14.03 -5.19
C ALA A 144 14.27 13.95 -6.38
N VAL A 145 12.97 14.18 -6.14
CA VAL A 145 11.94 14.24 -7.21
C VAL A 145 12.25 15.31 -8.26
N LYS A 146 12.95 16.38 -7.87
CA LYS A 146 13.39 17.44 -8.79
C LYS A 146 14.50 17.00 -9.77
N LYS A 147 15.10 15.81 -9.60
CA LYS A 147 16.28 15.36 -10.36
C LYS A 147 16.14 13.99 -11.05
N GLY A 148 14.91 13.50 -11.27
CA GLY A 148 14.69 12.32 -12.11
C GLY A 148 14.31 11.04 -11.39
N PHE A 149 13.81 11.11 -10.16
CA PHE A 149 13.01 10.01 -9.61
C PHE A 149 11.69 9.93 -10.42
N HIS A 150 11.35 8.76 -10.96
CA HIS A 150 10.21 8.60 -11.85
C HIS A 150 8.95 9.19 -11.23
N ARG A 151 8.35 10.13 -11.97
CA ARG A 151 7.11 10.81 -11.59
C ARG A 151 6.01 9.79 -11.29
N GLU A 152 5.92 8.68 -12.01
CA GLU A 152 4.80 7.72 -11.85
C GLU A 152 4.69 7.09 -10.45
N THR A 153 5.76 6.58 -9.83
CA THR A 153 5.68 5.90 -8.52
C THR A 153 5.37 6.85 -7.37
N LEU A 154 5.89 8.09 -7.44
CA LEU A 154 5.66 9.14 -6.45
C LEU A 154 4.32 9.85 -6.66
N TYR A 155 3.91 10.02 -7.93
CA TYR A 155 2.56 10.43 -8.25
C TYR A 155 1.59 9.40 -7.71
N LEU A 156 1.78 8.09 -7.93
CA LEU A 156 0.88 7.07 -7.38
C LEU A 156 0.80 7.09 -5.85
N CYS A 157 1.90 7.28 -5.12
CA CYS A 157 1.82 7.33 -3.65
C CYS A 157 1.26 8.66 -3.11
N GLY A 158 1.44 9.78 -3.80
CA GLY A 158 0.70 11.03 -3.53
C GLY A 158 -0.75 11.01 -4.05
N PHE A 159 -1.04 10.21 -5.07
CA PHE A 159 -2.35 10.00 -5.69
C PHE A 159 -3.14 8.87 -5.04
N VAL A 160 -2.56 8.03 -4.17
CA VAL A 160 -3.36 7.22 -3.24
C VAL A 160 -4.27 8.15 -2.41
N GLN A 161 -3.83 9.39 -2.15
CA GLN A 161 -4.65 10.46 -1.57
C GLN A 161 -5.71 11.06 -2.53
N VAL A 162 -5.55 10.92 -3.84
CA VAL A 162 -6.51 11.38 -4.87
C VAL A 162 -7.54 10.30 -5.22
N CYS A 163 -7.12 9.03 -5.30
CA CYS A 163 -8.02 7.86 -5.35
C CYS A 163 -8.98 7.83 -4.14
N LEU A 164 -8.55 8.43 -3.02
CA LEU A 164 -9.33 8.60 -1.80
C LEU A 164 -10.53 9.57 -1.93
N TRP A 165 -10.51 10.54 -2.85
CA TRP A 165 -11.64 11.47 -3.00
C TRP A 165 -12.81 10.87 -3.80
N LEU A 166 -12.54 9.90 -4.67
CA LEU A 166 -13.56 9.28 -5.53
C LEU A 166 -14.17 7.99 -4.97
N SER A 167 -13.64 7.45 -3.87
CA SER A 167 -14.15 6.20 -3.25
C SER A 167 -15.05 6.43 -2.03
N VAL A 168 -15.25 7.70 -1.64
CA VAL A 168 -16.09 8.13 -0.50
C VAL A 168 -17.33 8.93 -0.96
N TYR A 169 -17.55 9.05 -2.28
CA TYR A 169 -18.78 9.56 -2.89
C TYR A 169 -19.34 8.59 -3.93
#